data_AF-A0A3D1MB57-F1
#
_entry.id   AF-A0A3D1MB57-F1
#
_cell.length_a   1.000
_cell.length_b   1.000
_cell.length_c   1.000
_cell.angle_alpha   90.00
_cell.angle_beta   90.00
_cell.angle_gamma   90.00
#
_symmetry.space_group_name_H-M   'P 1'
#
loop_
_entity.id
_entity.type
_entity.pdbx_description
1 polymer ?
#
loop_
_entity_poly.entity_id
_entity_poly.type
_entity_poly.pdbx_seq_one_letter_code
_entity_poly.pdbx_strand_id
1 'polypeptide(L)'
;VHTGEEFIHGSTRLKAGTAQKLILNMITTTTFIRLGHVQGRFMIDMQLANNKLWRRGIDFIMKQTKLSAEEARHALEKHGSVRKALQNIHNA
;
A
#
# COMPACT_ATOMS: atom_id res chain seq x y z
N VAL A 1 3.57 22.18 -13.65
CA VAL A 1 2.55 21.56 -14.52
C VAL A 1 1.55 22.64 -14.91
N HIS A 2 1.46 22.96 -16.19
CA HIS A 2 0.48 23.92 -16.69
C HIS A 2 -0.76 23.15 -17.15
N THR A 3 -1.92 23.47 -16.59
CA THR A 3 -3.20 22.78 -16.91
C THR A 3 -4.07 23.56 -17.90
N GLY A 4 -3.66 24.76 -18.30
CA GLY A 4 -4.43 25.69 -19.13
C GLY A 4 -5.67 26.23 -18.41
N GLU A 5 -6.51 26.95 -19.16
CA GLU A 5 -7.75 27.54 -18.64
C GLU A 5 -8.76 26.48 -18.21
N GLU A 6 -9.46 26.72 -17.10
CA GLU A 6 -10.48 25.80 -16.62
C GLU A 6 -11.78 25.92 -17.42
N PHE A 7 -12.53 24.83 -17.54
CA PHE A 7 -13.83 24.83 -18.23
C PHE A 7 -14.82 25.82 -17.60
N ILE A 8 -14.85 25.87 -16.27
CA ILE A 8 -15.49 26.95 -15.52
C ILE A 8 -14.38 27.93 -15.15
N HIS A 9 -14.46 29.16 -15.65
CA HIS A 9 -13.44 30.17 -15.42
C HIS A 9 -13.12 30.32 -13.92
N GLY A 10 -11.84 30.15 -13.55
CA GLY A 10 -11.38 30.24 -12.16
C GLY A 10 -11.63 29.02 -11.26
N SER A 11 -12.36 28.00 -11.71
CA SER A 11 -12.68 26.81 -10.89
C SER A 11 -11.52 25.80 -10.83
N THR A 12 -10.44 26.17 -10.13
CA THR A 12 -9.18 25.39 -10.05
C THR A 12 -9.32 24.02 -9.39
N ARG A 13 -10.44 23.72 -8.72
CA ARG A 13 -10.73 22.37 -8.19
C ARG A 13 -10.83 21.30 -9.28
N LEU A 14 -10.93 21.69 -10.56
CA LEU A 14 -11.04 20.82 -11.72
C LEU A 14 -9.68 20.33 -12.19
N LYS A 15 -9.11 20.87 -13.28
CA LYS A 15 -7.87 20.35 -13.87
C LYS A 15 -6.68 20.59 -12.97
N ALA A 16 -6.52 21.80 -12.43
CA ALA A 16 -5.41 22.12 -11.53
C ALA A 16 -5.43 21.24 -10.27
N GLY A 17 -6.58 21.09 -9.61
CA GLY A 17 -6.75 20.23 -8.43
C GLY A 17 -6.49 18.74 -8.74
N THR A 18 -6.94 18.26 -9.90
CA THR A 18 -6.64 16.89 -10.34
C THR A 18 -5.14 16.69 -10.57
N ALA A 19 -4.48 17.65 -11.23
CA ALA A 19 -3.04 17.61 -11.43
C ALA A 19 -2.28 17.60 -10.11
N GLN A 20 -2.67 18.43 -9.15
CA GLN A 20 -2.09 18.44 -7.80
C GLN A 20 -2.23 17.08 -7.11
N LYS A 21 -3.43 16.47 -7.13
CA LYS A 21 -3.65 15.13 -6.56
C LYS A 21 -2.73 14.08 -7.19
N LEU A 22 -2.60 14.08 -8.51
CA LEU A 22 -1.72 13.13 -9.20
C LEU A 22 -0.25 13.34 -8.81
N ILE A 23 0.22 14.59 -8.75
CA ILE A 23 1.59 14.91 -8.34
C ILE A 23 1.85 14.48 -6.90
N LEU A 24 0.95 14.82 -5.97
CA LEU A 24 1.06 14.42 -4.56
C LEU A 24 1.05 12.90 -4.39
N ASN A 25 0.20 12.19 -5.14
CA ASN A 25 0.19 10.74 -5.16
C ASN A 25 1.51 10.17 -5.68
N MET A 26 2.09 10.75 -6.74
CA MET A 26 3.38 10.32 -7.29
C MET A 26 4.51 10.54 -6.27
N ILE A 27 4.57 11.71 -5.64
CA ILE A 27 5.60 12.04 -4.62
C ILE A 27 5.51 11.06 -3.46
N THR A 28 4.33 10.90 -2.85
CA THR A 28 4.17 10.04 -1.67
C THR A 28 4.40 8.57 -2.01
N THR A 29 3.84 8.07 -3.11
CA THR A 29 4.02 6.66 -3.54
C THR A 29 5.49 6.36 -3.85
N THR A 30 6.17 7.24 -4.60
CA THR A 30 7.60 7.03 -4.95
C THR A 30 8.47 7.07 -3.70
N THR A 31 8.18 7.98 -2.78
CA THR A 31 8.89 8.06 -1.49
C THR A 31 8.70 6.76 -0.70
N PHE A 32 7.48 6.25 -0.60
CA PHE A 32 7.19 5.01 0.14
C PHE A 32 7.83 3.77 -0.49
N ILE A 33 7.93 3.73 -1.83
CA ILE A 33 8.69 2.68 -2.53
C ILE A 33 10.17 2.75 -2.15
N ARG A 34 10.78 3.95 -2.19
CA ARG A 34 12.21 4.12 -1.87
C ARG A 34 12.53 3.85 -0.39
N LEU A 35 11.60 4.12 0.52
CA LEU A 35 11.71 3.78 1.94
C LEU A 35 11.46 2.28 2.23
N GLY A 36 11.14 1.49 1.20
CA GLY A 36 10.95 0.05 1.32
C GLY A 36 9.59 -0.35 1.91
N HIS A 37 8.60 0.54 1.99
CA HIS A 37 7.23 0.22 2.43
C HIS A 37 6.42 -0.57 1.38
N VAL A 38 6.99 -0.78 0.19
CA VAL A 38 6.42 -1.51 -0.93
C VAL A 38 7.41 -2.56 -1.42
N GLN A 39 6.95 -3.79 -1.61
CA GLN A 39 7.72 -4.90 -2.20
C GLN A 39 7.02 -5.39 -3.46
N GLY A 40 7.68 -5.23 -4.61
CA GLY A 40 7.06 -5.47 -5.91
C GLY A 40 5.81 -4.61 -6.10
N ARG A 41 4.64 -5.25 -6.21
CA ARG A 41 3.33 -4.57 -6.35
C ARG A 41 2.54 -4.47 -5.04
N PHE A 42 3.13 -4.85 -3.91
CA PHE A 42 2.43 -4.99 -2.63
C PHE A 42 2.92 -3.97 -1.60
N MET A 43 1.98 -3.32 -0.92
CA MET A 43 2.27 -2.44 0.21
C MET A 43 2.43 -3.30 1.47
N ILE A 44 3.65 -3.41 2.00
CA ILE A 44 3.95 -4.35 3.09
C ILE A 44 3.73 -3.76 4.48
N ASP A 45 3.67 -2.43 4.59
CA ASP A 45 3.37 -1.72 5.84
C ASP A 45 1.95 -1.14 5.85
N MET A 46 0.98 -1.92 5.37
CA MET A 46 -0.43 -1.53 5.43
C MET A 46 -0.96 -1.68 6.87
N GLN A 47 -1.79 -0.73 7.29
CA GLN A 47 -2.52 -0.82 8.55
C GLN A 47 -3.68 -1.82 8.40
N LEU A 48 -3.75 -2.84 9.26
CA LEU A 48 -4.77 -3.89 9.20
C LEU A 48 -6.09 -3.44 9.84
N ALA A 49 -6.66 -2.35 9.32
CA ALA A 49 -7.80 -1.67 9.94
C ALA A 49 -9.17 -2.28 9.62
N ASN A 50 -9.27 -3.19 8.65
CA ASN A 50 -10.53 -3.81 8.26
C ASN A 50 -10.31 -5.17 7.58
N ASN A 51 -11.38 -5.94 7.46
CA ASN A 51 -11.35 -7.31 6.90
C ASN A 51 -10.74 -7.38 5.48
N LYS A 52 -10.91 -6.33 4.66
CA LYS A 52 -10.29 -6.26 3.32
C LYS A 52 -8.77 -6.20 3.41
N LEU A 53 -8.23 -5.38 4.32
CA LEU A 53 -6.79 -5.24 4.51
C LEU A 53 -6.19 -6.46 5.20
N TRP A 54 -6.91 -7.07 6.14
CA TRP A 54 -6.55 -8.38 6.71
C TRP A 54 -6.42 -9.45 5.63
N ARG A 55 -7.44 -9.63 4.79
CA ARG A 55 -7.39 -10.59 3.67
C ARG A 55 -6.21 -10.32 2.74
N ARG A 56 -5.97 -9.05 2.39
CA ARG A 56 -4.84 -8.67 1.53
C ARG A 56 -3.48 -9.01 2.16
N GLY A 57 -3.35 -8.88 3.47
CA GLY A 57 -2.15 -9.28 4.21
C GLY A 57 -1.92 -10.79 4.19
N ILE A 58 -2.97 -11.57 4.47
CA ILE A 58 -2.94 -13.05 4.41
C ILE A 58 -2.57 -13.51 3.00
N ASP A 59 -3.26 -13.01 1.97
CA ASP A 59 -3.00 -13.34 0.57
C ASP A 59 -1.54 -13.06 0.17
N PHE A 60 -0.96 -11.97 0.69
CA PHE A 60 0.42 -11.62 0.41
C PHE A 60 1.40 -12.56 1.11
N ILE A 61 1.18 -12.89 2.39
CA ILE A 61 2.03 -13.84 3.12
C ILE A 61 2.00 -15.20 2.43
N MET A 62 0.82 -15.70 2.07
CA MET A 62 0.68 -16.95 1.31
C MET A 62 1.44 -16.90 -0.02
N LYS A 63 1.40 -15.77 -0.74
CA LYS A 63 2.11 -15.63 -2.02
C LYS A 63 3.64 -15.54 -1.88
N GLN A 64 4.14 -15.07 -0.74
CA GLN A 64 5.58 -14.97 -0.49
C GLN A 64 6.15 -16.21 0.20
N THR A 65 5.28 -17.11 0.67
CA THR A 65 5.66 -18.31 1.42
C THR A 65 4.96 -19.53 0.82
N LYS A 66 5.04 -20.69 1.48
CA LYS A 66 4.25 -21.89 1.13
C LYS A 66 3.18 -22.20 2.18
N LEU A 67 2.90 -21.24 3.05
CA LEU A 67 1.94 -21.40 4.14
C LEU A 67 0.50 -21.43 3.63
N SER A 68 -0.34 -22.18 4.33
CA SER A 68 -1.79 -22.16 4.18
C SER A 68 -2.38 -20.81 4.64
N ALA A 69 -3.64 -20.57 4.31
CA ALA A 69 -4.35 -19.37 4.74
C ALA A 69 -4.48 -19.27 6.26
N GLU A 70 -4.69 -20.39 6.94
CA GLU A 70 -4.75 -20.50 8.41
C GLU A 70 -3.41 -20.11 9.05
N GLU A 71 -2.30 -20.68 8.57
CA GLU A 71 -0.97 -20.38 9.08
C GLU A 71 -0.57 -18.92 8.82
N ALA A 72 -0.85 -18.41 7.62
CA ALA A 72 -0.59 -17.01 7.27
C ALA A 72 -1.41 -16.04 8.13
N ARG A 73 -2.67 -16.39 8.41
CA ARG A 73 -3.53 -15.64 9.34
C ARG A 73 -2.95 -15.65 10.74
N HIS A 74 -2.56 -16.81 11.25
CA HIS A 74 -2.00 -16.93 12.59
C HIS A 74 -0.70 -16.13 12.74
N ALA A 75 0.19 -16.17 11.72
CA ALA A 75 1.39 -15.35 11.69
C ALA A 75 1.08 -13.84 11.70
N LEU A 76 0.06 -13.42 10.95
CA LEU A 76 -0.35 -12.02 10.89
C LEU A 76 -0.99 -11.55 12.21
N GLU A 77 -1.79 -12.38 12.86
CA GLU A 77 -2.36 -12.12 14.20
C GLU A 77 -1.26 -12.03 15.27
N LYS A 78 -0.28 -12.93 15.22
CA LYS A 78 0.85 -12.98 16.17
C LYS A 78 1.76 -11.76 16.06
N HIS A 79 2.08 -11.33 14.84
CA HIS A 79 3.10 -10.29 14.60
C HIS A 79 2.52 -8.91 14.27
N GLY A 80 1.19 -8.80 14.07
CA GLY A 80 0.44 -7.55 13.90
C GLY A 80 0.74 -6.75 12.62
N SER A 81 1.71 -7.18 11.81
CA SER A 81 2.05 -6.54 10.54
C SER A 81 2.62 -7.56 9.57
N VAL A 82 2.36 -7.35 8.28
CA VAL A 82 2.82 -8.21 7.21
C VAL A 82 4.35 -8.28 7.16
N ARG A 83 5.04 -7.14 7.29
CA ARG A 83 6.52 -7.09 7.34
C ARG A 83 7.07 -7.96 8.47
N LYS A 84 6.60 -7.77 9.71
CA LYS A 84 7.10 -8.54 10.86
C LYS A 84 6.79 -10.02 10.71
N ALA A 85 5.59 -10.37 10.23
CA ALA A 85 5.23 -11.77 9.99
C ALA A 85 6.20 -12.43 9.00
N LEU A 86 6.46 -11.79 7.84
CA LEU A 86 7.40 -12.33 6.86
C LEU A 86 8.83 -12.40 7.39
N GLN A 87 9.32 -11.39 8.11
CA GLN A 87 10.67 -11.43 8.70
C GLN A 87 10.83 -12.61 9.66
N ASN A 88 9.83 -12.88 10.51
CA ASN A 88 9.89 -14.01 11.44
C ASN A 88 9.80 -15.36 10.72
N ILE A 89 9.05 -15.45 9.61
CA ILE A 89 8.96 -16.68 8.82
C ILE A 89 10.28 -16.99 8.09
N HIS A 90 10.97 -15.97 7.54
CA HIS A 90 12.22 -16.19 6.79
C HIS A 90 13.45 -16.35 7.69
N ASN A 91 13.39 -15.89 8.93
CA ASN A 91 14.46 -16.02 9.92
C ASN A 91 14.32 -17.30 10.79
N ALA A 92 13.26 -18.07 10.59
CA ALA A 92 13.01 -19.37 11.21
C ALA A 92 13.47 -20.50 10.29
#